data_AF-A0A5B0HBJ1-F1
#
_entry.id   AF-A0A5B0HBJ1-F1
#
_cell.length_a   1.000
_cell.length_b   1.000
_cell.length_c   1.000
_cell.angle_alpha   90.00
_cell.angle_beta   90.00
_cell.angle_gamma   90.00
#
_symmetry.space_group_name_H-M   'P 1'
#
loop_
_entity.id
_entity.type
_entity.pdbx_description
1 polymer ?
#
loop_
_entity_poly.entity_id
_entity_poly.type
_entity_poly.pdbx_seq_one_letter_code
_entity_poly.pdbx_strand_id
1 'polypeptide(L)' 'RPAAATRPDSHGRSRPHLHSISGRAANAIFEWIECWYNPIRRHSSIGMLSPADYETAHTPPHQDH' A
#
# COMPACT_ATOMS: atom_id res chain seq x y z
N ARG A 1 49.73 -1.54 -30.41
CA ARG A 1 48.27 -1.58 -30.16
C ARG A 1 48.04 -2.04 -28.72
N PRO A 2 47.47 -1.23 -27.81
CA PRO A 2 46.91 -1.77 -26.57
C PRO A 2 45.41 -1.44 -26.48
N ALA A 3 44.57 -2.45 -26.32
CA ALA A 3 43.17 -2.27 -25.90
C ALA A 3 42.63 -3.60 -25.36
N ALA A 4 43.08 -3.99 -24.16
CA ALA A 4 42.38 -4.98 -23.36
C ALA A 4 41.49 -4.22 -22.39
N ALA A 5 40.28 -3.88 -22.84
CA ALA A 5 39.23 -3.35 -21.99
C ALA A 5 38.68 -4.50 -21.13
N THR A 6 39.08 -4.54 -19.86
CA THR A 6 38.48 -5.39 -18.82
C THR A 6 36.99 -5.05 -18.73
N ARG A 7 36.13 -6.03 -19.03
CA ARG A 7 34.68 -5.93 -18.89
C ARG A 7 34.32 -5.86 -17.39
N PRO A 8 33.40 -4.98 -16.95
CA PRO A 8 33.02 -4.96 -15.55
C PRO A 8 32.17 -6.19 -15.21
N ASP A 9 32.49 -6.76 -14.06
CA ASP A 9 31.91 -7.98 -13.51
C ASP A 9 30.39 -7.91 -13.39
N SER A 10 29.74 -8.96 -13.88
CA SER A 10 28.33 -9.26 -13.72
C SER A 10 28.01 -9.70 -12.30
N HIS A 11 28.12 -8.79 -11.33
CA HIS A 11 27.48 -8.97 -10.03
C HIS A 11 25.98 -8.70 -10.22
N GLY A 12 25.28 -9.78 -10.58
CA GLY A 12 23.83 -9.81 -10.79
C GLY A 12 23.11 -9.26 -9.56
N ARG A 13 22.62 -8.03 -9.67
CA ARG A 13 21.66 -7.47 -8.74
C ARG A 13 20.38 -8.28 -8.87
N SER A 14 20.22 -9.29 -8.01
CA SER A 14 18.98 -10.04 -7.86
C SER A 14 17.84 -9.03 -7.71
N ARG A 15 16.96 -9.00 -8.70
CA ARG A 15 15.79 -8.11 -8.70
C ARG A 15 14.94 -8.51 -7.50
N PRO A 16 14.57 -7.58 -6.59
CA PRO A 16 13.71 -7.94 -5.48
C PRO A 16 12.39 -8.45 -6.04
N HIS A 17 11.96 -9.61 -5.56
CA HIS A 17 10.67 -10.20 -5.87
C HIS A 17 9.60 -9.38 -5.15
N LEU A 18 9.20 -8.26 -5.76
CA LEU A 18 7.99 -7.56 -5.34
C LEU A 18 6.82 -8.47 -5.67
N HIS A 19 6.07 -8.88 -4.66
CA HIS A 19 4.81 -9.59 -4.83
C HIS A 19 3.88 -8.70 -5.64
N SER A 20 3.64 -9.07 -6.90
CA SER A 20 2.68 -8.37 -7.73
C SER A 20 1.28 -8.74 -7.26
N ILE A 21 0.53 -7.74 -6.82
CA ILE A 21 -0.90 -7.91 -6.58
C ILE A 21 -1.52 -8.26 -7.94
N SER A 22 -2.08 -9.46 -8.06
CA SER A 22 -2.75 -9.89 -9.30
C SER A 22 -3.94 -8.97 -9.58
N GLY A 23 -4.28 -8.72 -10.85
CA GLY A 23 -5.37 -7.80 -11.21
C GLY A 23 -6.72 -8.14 -10.56
N ARG A 24 -7.01 -9.42 -10.32
CA ARG A 24 -8.20 -9.88 -9.59
C ARG A 24 -8.16 -9.52 -8.10
N ALA A 25 -6.99 -9.60 -7.47
CA ALA A 25 -6.80 -9.16 -6.09
C ALA A 25 -6.87 -7.64 -5.97
N ALA A 26 -6.31 -6.91 -6.92
CA ALA A 26 -6.40 -5.45 -6.96
C ALA A 26 -7.86 -4.99 -7.07
N ASN A 27 -8.65 -5.60 -7.95
CA ASN A 27 -10.06 -5.27 -8.13
C ASN A 27 -10.89 -5.60 -6.87
N ALA A 28 -10.71 -6.79 -6.28
CA ALA A 28 -11.43 -7.16 -5.06
C ALA A 28 -11.12 -6.23 -3.89
N ILE A 29 -9.86 -5.78 -3.76
CA ILE A 29 -9.47 -4.78 -2.75
C ILE A 29 -10.13 -3.43 -3.07
N PHE A 30 -10.13 -3.02 -4.32
CA PHE A 30 -10.73 -1.75 -4.74
C PHE A 30 -12.23 -1.69 -4.45
N GLU A 31 -12.98 -2.72 -4.85
CA GLU A 31 -14.43 -2.83 -4.57
C GLU A 31 -14.72 -2.79 -3.06
N TRP A 32 -13.89 -3.47 -2.26
CA TRP A 32 -14.02 -3.45 -0.81
C TRP A 32 -13.78 -2.05 -0.24
N ILE A 33 -12.71 -1.37 -0.67
CA ILE A 33 -12.39 0.00 -0.23
C ILE A 33 -13.55 0.93 -0.59
N GLU A 34 -14.04 0.94 -1.83
CA GLU A 34 -15.12 1.86 -2.25
C GLU A 34 -16.43 1.64 -1.50
N CYS A 35 -16.82 0.38 -1.31
CA CYS A 35 -18.05 0.06 -0.59
C CYS A 35 -17.95 0.39 0.91
N TRP A 36 -16.74 0.23 1.49
CA TRP A 36 -16.52 0.43 2.92
C TRP A 36 -16.27 1.90 3.27
N TYR A 37 -15.48 2.64 2.49
CA TYR A 37 -15.07 4.03 2.74
C TYR A 37 -16.12 5.10 2.40
N ASN A 38 -17.38 4.73 2.13
CA ASN A 38 -18.44 5.71 1.96
C ASN A 38 -18.62 6.52 3.27
N PRO A 39 -18.30 7.83 3.28
CA PRO A 39 -18.27 8.64 4.50
C PRO A 39 -19.66 8.86 5.11
N ILE A 40 -20.73 8.57 4.37
CA ILE A 40 -22.11 8.67 4.87
C ILE A 40 -22.54 7.36 5.54
N ARG A 41 -21.92 6.23 5.18
CA ARG A 41 -22.34 4.91 5.62
C ARG A 41 -21.81 4.63 7.03
N ARG A 42 -22.74 4.36 7.96
CA ARG A 42 -22.43 3.95 9.33
C ARG A 42 -22.29 2.42 9.38
N HIS A 43 -21.20 1.92 9.96
CA HIS A 43 -20.96 0.47 10.06
C HIS A 43 -21.01 0.00 11.51
N SER A 44 -21.74 -1.09 11.76
CA SER A 44 -21.90 -1.64 13.11
C SER A 44 -20.58 -2.12 13.72
N SER A 45 -19.66 -2.62 12.90
CA SER A 45 -18.34 -3.10 13.34
C SER A 45 -17.45 -2.01 13.94
N ILE A 46 -17.70 -0.73 13.64
CA ILE A 46 -16.95 0.43 14.16
C ILE A 46 -17.83 1.30 15.07
N GLY A 47 -18.85 0.71 15.70
CA GLY A 47 -19.71 1.41 16.66
C GLY A 47 -20.73 2.32 16.01
N MET A 48 -21.24 1.96 14.82
CA MET A 48 -22.13 2.80 14.02
C MET A 48 -21.50 4.16 13.71
N LEU A 49 -20.19 4.25 13.54
CA LEU A 49 -19.51 5.45 13.05
C LEU A 49 -19.35 5.38 11.53
N SER A 50 -19.17 6.54 10.90
CA SER A 50 -18.62 6.56 9.54
C SER A 50 -17.11 6.22 9.59
N PRO A 51 -16.52 5.71 8.50
CA PRO A 51 -15.08 5.48 8.43
C PRO A 51 -14.25 6.71 8.79
N ALA A 52 -14.67 7.91 8.34
CA ALA A 52 -13.97 9.16 8.60
C ALA A 52 -14.07 9.61 10.08
N ASP A 53 -15.26 9.43 10.69
CA ASP A 53 -15.43 9.72 12.13
C ASP A 53 -14.59 8.77 12.98
N TYR A 54 -14.51 7.49 12.58
CA TYR A 54 -13.69 6.51 13.25
C TYR A 54 -12.20 6.85 13.17
N GLU A 55 -11.70 7.22 11.99
CA GLU A 55 -10.30 7.67 11.82
C GLU A 55 -10.00 8.91 12.67
N THR A 56 -10.91 9.88 12.70
CA THR A 56 -10.76 11.10 13.51
C THR A 56 -10.69 10.77 15.01
N ALA A 57 -11.53 9.86 15.48
CA ALA A 57 -11.57 9.44 16.89
C ALA A 57 -10.35 8.60 17.31
N HIS A 58 -9.73 7.85 16.39
CA HIS A 58 -8.62 6.93 16.67
C HIS A 58 -7.26 7.45 16.20
N THR A 59 -7.21 8.64 15.59
CA THR A 59 -5.95 9.30 15.28
C THR A 59 -5.36 9.85 16.58
N PRO A 60 -4.24 9.29 17.09
CA PRO A 60 -3.58 9.88 18.24
C PRO A 60 -3.15 11.31 17.89
N PRO A 61 -3.22 12.27 18.82
CA PRO A 61 -2.71 13.61 18.56
C PRO A 61 -1.26 13.48 18.11
N HIS A 62 -0.95 14.06 16.94
CA HIS A 62 0.40 14.11 16.40
C HIS A 62 1.32 14.67 17.49
N GLN A 63 2.11 13.78 18.12
CA GLN A 63 3.03 14.16 19.18
C GLN A 63 4.17 14.90 18.49
N ASP A 64 4.06 16.22 18.40
CA ASP A 64 5.18 17.08 18.05
C ASP A 64 6.21 16.96 19.18
N HIS A 65 7.30 16.22 18.93
CA HIS A 65 8.48 16.10 19.80
C HIS A 65 9.58 17.04 19.31
#